data_AF-X1TRG0-F1
#
_entry.id   AF-X1TRG0-F1
#
_cell.length_a   1.000
_cell.length_b   1.000
_cell.length_c   1.000
_cell.angle_alpha   90.00
_cell.angle_beta   90.00
_cell.angle_gamma   90.00
#
_symmetry.space_group_name_H-M   'P 1'
#
loop_
_entity.id
_entity.type
_entity.pdbx_description
1 polymer ?
#
loop_
_entity_poly.entity_id
_entity_poly.type
_entity_poly.pdbx_seq_one_letter_code
_entity_poly.pdbx_strand_id
1 'polypeptide(L)'
;QGACAVALNGVWGFKGRNPLGGVTILNDFDYITLKKRDSYVVYDSDYATIPQVHQAQDRLAEHLKRKGAKAKVIYLPAKPDGDKQGADDFLAAGHTVDELVALATEAEIEPAVRRRGYIWEDKDGKPIKFDLEQLVSDLLREYYFATLVDTHEVLIYRNGVWGSRGQEFIERECQRRIPDSELLTKYKVNEVIAHIQRSTYCDRSLFNSEKWVLNLENGLLDVQTKELKPHTAKFLCTIRIPVTYDPQADCPRIKQFFKEVLRPED
;
A
#
# COMPACT_ATOMS: atom_id res chain seq x y z
N GLN A 1 -47.97 -2.73 -7.62
CA GLN A 1 -47.68 -4.13 -7.24
C GLN A 1 -46.42 -4.57 -7.98
N GLY A 2 -45.59 -5.44 -7.39
CA GLY A 2 -44.40 -6.01 -8.06
C GLY A 2 -43.03 -5.62 -7.50
N ALA A 3 -42.97 -4.72 -6.50
CA ALA A 3 -41.73 -4.36 -5.80
C ALA A 3 -41.86 -4.52 -4.28
N CYS A 4 -40.74 -4.80 -3.62
CA CYS A 4 -40.62 -4.80 -2.16
C CYS A 4 -40.04 -3.45 -1.73
N ALA A 5 -40.83 -2.64 -1.02
CA ALA A 5 -40.40 -1.34 -0.52
C ALA A 5 -39.94 -1.47 0.94
N VAL A 6 -38.77 -0.89 1.24
CA VAL A 6 -38.24 -0.78 2.60
C VAL A 6 -38.09 0.71 2.92
N ALA A 7 -38.88 1.20 3.87
CA ALA A 7 -38.77 2.58 4.33
C ALA A 7 -37.63 2.71 5.35
N LEU A 8 -36.84 3.78 5.24
CA LEU A 8 -35.82 4.13 6.22
C LEU A 8 -36.32 5.28 7.09
N ASN A 9 -35.96 5.26 8.37
CA ASN A 9 -36.27 6.39 9.27
C ASN A 9 -35.28 7.54 9.01
N GLY A 10 -35.66 8.47 8.14
CA GLY A 10 -34.81 9.55 7.66
C GLY A 10 -33.66 9.07 6.75
N VAL A 11 -32.91 10.02 6.21
CA VAL A 11 -31.90 9.74 5.18
C VAL A 11 -30.70 8.93 5.68
N TRP A 12 -30.39 8.99 6.99
CA TRP A 12 -29.33 8.18 7.61
C TRP A 12 -29.86 6.99 8.42
N GLY A 13 -31.15 6.65 8.26
CA GLY A 13 -31.83 5.58 9.02
C GLY A 13 -31.25 4.17 8.85
N PHE A 14 -30.25 4.01 7.98
CA PHE A 14 -29.47 2.79 7.80
C PHE A 14 -28.20 2.72 8.68
N LYS A 15 -27.91 3.74 9.48
CA LYS A 15 -26.81 3.79 10.43
C LYS A 15 -27.28 3.65 11.88
N GLY A 16 -26.44 3.07 12.71
CA GLY A 16 -26.62 2.97 14.16
C GLY A 16 -25.30 3.16 14.91
N ARG A 17 -25.32 2.85 16.21
CA ARG A 17 -24.11 2.81 17.04
C ARG A 17 -23.81 1.38 17.47
N ASN A 18 -22.53 1.00 17.46
CA ASN A 18 -22.07 -0.25 18.04
C ASN A 18 -21.98 -0.14 19.58
N PRO A 19 -21.74 -1.25 20.32
CA PRO A 19 -21.63 -1.22 21.79
C PRO A 19 -20.53 -0.32 22.35
N LEU A 20 -19.55 0.07 21.52
CA LEU A 20 -18.46 0.99 21.87
C LEU A 20 -18.76 2.44 21.48
N GLY A 21 -19.98 2.75 21.05
CA GLY A 21 -20.44 4.10 20.69
C GLY A 21 -20.05 4.58 19.29
N GLY A 22 -19.35 3.77 18.49
CA GLY A 22 -18.95 4.08 17.13
C GLY A 22 -20.08 3.95 16.11
N VAL A 23 -20.10 4.82 15.10
CA VAL A 23 -21.11 4.78 14.02
C VAL A 23 -20.88 3.59 13.11
N THR A 24 -21.91 2.78 12.90
CA THR A 24 -21.90 1.58 12.04
C THR A 24 -23.15 1.52 11.16
N ILE A 25 -23.17 0.60 10.19
CA ILE A 25 -24.41 0.22 9.49
C ILE A 25 -25.23 -0.68 10.40
N LEU A 26 -26.56 -0.56 10.32
CA LEU A 26 -27.48 -1.42 11.08
C LEU A 26 -27.37 -2.89 10.64
N ASN A 27 -27.37 -3.78 11.62
CA ASN A 27 -27.28 -5.23 11.38
C ASN A 27 -28.55 -5.79 10.72
N ASP A 28 -29.65 -5.04 10.71
CA ASP A 28 -30.90 -5.38 10.01
C ASP A 28 -30.67 -5.74 8.53
N PHE A 29 -29.66 -5.13 7.89
CA PHE A 29 -29.26 -5.43 6.52
C PHE A 29 -28.61 -6.82 6.33
N ASP A 30 -28.21 -7.50 7.40
CA ASP A 30 -27.73 -8.90 7.34
C ASP A 30 -28.88 -9.88 7.12
N TYR A 31 -30.11 -9.51 7.51
CA TYR A 31 -31.30 -10.34 7.33
C TYR A 31 -31.92 -10.19 5.93
N ILE A 32 -31.42 -9.26 5.12
CA ILE A 32 -31.89 -9.02 3.75
C ILE A 32 -30.97 -9.77 2.77
N THR A 33 -31.53 -10.72 2.01
CA THR A 33 -30.76 -11.43 0.97
C THR A 33 -30.52 -10.53 -0.24
N LEU A 34 -29.41 -9.80 -0.24
CA LEU A 34 -29.09 -8.79 -1.26
C LEU A 34 -28.35 -9.32 -2.49
N LYS A 35 -27.63 -10.45 -2.37
CA LYS A 35 -26.77 -10.97 -3.45
C LYS A 35 -27.56 -11.16 -4.76
N LYS A 36 -27.06 -10.56 -5.83
CA LYS A 36 -27.59 -10.60 -7.21
C LYS A 36 -28.99 -9.98 -7.39
N ARG A 37 -29.59 -9.37 -6.36
CA ARG A 37 -30.89 -8.67 -6.48
C ARG A 37 -30.71 -7.28 -7.06
N ASP A 38 -31.60 -6.88 -7.95
CA ASP A 38 -31.76 -5.48 -8.32
C ASP A 38 -32.30 -4.72 -7.10
N SER A 39 -31.61 -3.65 -6.72
CA SER A 39 -31.94 -2.86 -5.53
C SER A 39 -31.84 -1.40 -5.89
N TYR A 40 -32.86 -0.62 -5.56
CA TYR A 40 -32.95 0.77 -5.96
C TYR A 40 -33.02 1.64 -4.72
N VAL A 41 -32.11 2.59 -4.59
CA VAL A 41 -32.17 3.63 -3.56
C VAL A 41 -32.89 4.82 -4.15
N VAL A 42 -34.03 5.19 -3.55
CA VAL A 42 -34.90 6.29 -3.99
C VAL A 42 -35.13 7.19 -2.78
N TYR A 43 -34.56 8.39 -2.79
CA TYR A 43 -34.89 9.46 -1.85
C TYR A 43 -35.75 10.51 -2.56
N ASP A 44 -36.38 11.41 -1.79
CA ASP A 44 -37.08 12.56 -2.34
C ASP A 44 -36.15 13.36 -3.27
N SER A 45 -36.73 14.14 -4.18
CA SER A 45 -35.98 15.00 -5.12
C SER A 45 -35.14 16.09 -4.43
N ASP A 46 -35.16 16.17 -3.10
CA ASP A 46 -34.32 17.07 -2.30
C ASP A 46 -32.84 16.68 -2.30
N TYR A 47 -32.50 15.46 -2.74
CA TYR A 47 -31.11 15.04 -2.97
C TYR A 47 -30.33 16.02 -3.87
N ALA A 48 -31.02 16.67 -4.81
CA ALA A 48 -30.41 17.57 -5.78
C ALA A 48 -29.93 18.89 -5.16
N THR A 49 -30.54 19.31 -4.05
CA THR A 49 -30.27 20.61 -3.42
C THR A 49 -29.63 20.47 -2.03
N ILE A 50 -29.74 19.30 -1.39
CA ILE A 50 -29.25 19.07 -0.03
C ILE A 50 -28.06 18.10 -0.04
N PRO A 51 -26.80 18.58 0.13
CA PRO A 51 -25.60 17.72 0.03
C PRO A 51 -25.58 16.52 0.99
N GLN A 52 -26.14 16.67 2.21
CA GLN A 52 -26.21 15.57 3.18
C GLN A 52 -27.14 14.42 2.73
N VAL A 53 -28.17 14.73 1.93
CA VAL A 53 -29.11 13.74 1.38
C VAL A 53 -28.41 12.95 0.27
N HIS A 54 -27.72 13.65 -0.63
CA HIS A 54 -26.89 13.04 -1.67
C HIS A 54 -25.84 12.08 -1.07
N GLN A 55 -25.10 12.53 -0.05
CA GLN A 55 -24.10 11.70 0.63
C GLN A 55 -24.71 10.45 1.27
N ALA A 56 -25.92 10.57 1.83
CA ALA A 56 -26.60 9.45 2.46
C ALA A 56 -27.06 8.40 1.43
N GLN A 57 -27.61 8.87 0.31
CA GLN A 57 -28.04 8.06 -0.83
C GLN A 57 -26.87 7.28 -1.44
N ASP A 58 -25.77 7.96 -1.75
CA ASP A 58 -24.55 7.34 -2.30
C ASP A 58 -23.98 6.28 -1.35
N ARG A 59 -23.90 6.64 -0.06
CA ARG A 59 -23.34 5.74 0.95
C ARG A 59 -24.18 4.49 1.15
N LEU A 60 -25.51 4.59 1.07
CA LEU A 60 -26.39 3.44 1.13
C LEU A 60 -26.24 2.56 -0.11
N ALA A 61 -26.25 3.15 -1.31
CA ALA A 61 -26.07 2.41 -2.57
C ALA A 61 -24.73 1.65 -2.61
N GLU A 62 -23.65 2.30 -2.17
CA GLU A 62 -22.33 1.69 -2.05
C GLU A 62 -22.32 0.49 -1.08
N HIS A 63 -23.00 0.63 0.06
CA HIS A 63 -23.09 -0.46 1.04
C HIS A 63 -23.87 -1.66 0.49
N LEU A 64 -24.98 -1.42 -0.22
CA LEU A 64 -25.76 -2.46 -0.87
C LEU A 64 -24.93 -3.19 -1.95
N LYS A 65 -24.14 -2.46 -2.76
CA LYS A 65 -23.20 -3.04 -3.73
C LYS A 65 -22.15 -3.91 -3.03
N ARG A 66 -21.56 -3.47 -1.92
CA ARG A 66 -20.60 -4.28 -1.13
C ARG A 66 -21.21 -5.58 -0.59
N LYS A 67 -22.51 -5.59 -0.28
CA LYS A 67 -23.27 -6.80 0.11
C LYS A 67 -23.71 -7.67 -1.09
N GLY A 68 -23.35 -7.28 -2.32
CA GLY A 68 -23.56 -8.05 -3.54
C GLY A 68 -24.85 -7.75 -4.28
N ALA A 69 -25.59 -6.69 -3.92
CA ALA A 69 -26.73 -6.22 -4.71
C ALA A 69 -26.28 -5.58 -6.03
N LYS A 70 -27.13 -5.66 -7.05
CA LYS A 70 -27.04 -4.81 -8.25
C LYS A 70 -27.69 -3.45 -7.91
N ALA A 71 -27.06 -2.72 -7.00
CA ALA A 71 -27.68 -1.50 -6.47
C ALA A 71 -27.60 -0.36 -7.49
N LYS A 72 -28.71 0.35 -7.70
CA LYS A 72 -28.82 1.55 -8.53
C LYS A 72 -29.45 2.67 -7.74
N VAL A 73 -29.26 3.89 -8.22
CA VAL A 73 -29.80 5.09 -7.60
C VAL A 73 -30.88 5.66 -8.52
N ILE A 74 -32.04 5.98 -7.98
CA ILE A 74 -33.13 6.61 -8.72
C ILE A 74 -33.16 8.10 -8.36
N TYR A 75 -33.05 8.92 -9.38
CA TYR A 75 -33.07 10.37 -9.28
C TYR A 75 -34.43 10.90 -9.71
N LEU A 76 -35.29 11.19 -8.74
CA LEU A 76 -36.63 11.73 -9.00
C LEU A 76 -36.54 13.18 -9.50
N PRO A 77 -37.25 13.54 -10.58
CA PRO A 77 -37.40 14.94 -10.97
C PRO A 77 -38.17 15.71 -9.89
N ALA A 78 -37.97 17.03 -9.81
CA ALA A 78 -38.88 17.87 -9.04
C ALA A 78 -40.27 17.91 -9.71
N LYS A 79 -41.31 18.25 -8.94
CA LYS A 79 -42.64 18.48 -9.51
C LYS A 79 -42.61 19.67 -10.48
N PRO A 80 -43.56 19.77 -11.43
CA PRO A 80 -43.59 20.86 -12.42
C PRO A 80 -43.64 22.27 -11.82
N ASP A 81 -44.13 22.41 -10.59
CA ASP A 81 -44.19 23.65 -9.80
C ASP A 81 -42.89 23.95 -9.03
N GLY A 82 -41.91 23.05 -9.08
CA GLY A 82 -40.62 23.16 -8.37
C GLY A 82 -40.64 22.57 -6.96
N ASP A 83 -41.78 22.05 -6.49
CA ASP A 83 -41.85 21.40 -5.19
C ASP A 83 -41.16 20.04 -5.21
N LYS A 84 -40.76 19.58 -4.03
CA LYS A 84 -40.15 18.26 -3.87
C LYS A 84 -41.11 17.15 -4.30
N GLN A 85 -40.56 16.11 -4.91
CA GLN A 85 -41.29 14.91 -5.30
C GLN A 85 -40.73 13.70 -4.54
N GLY A 86 -41.60 13.02 -3.80
CA GLY A 86 -41.32 11.70 -3.23
C GLY A 86 -41.68 10.57 -4.20
N ALA A 87 -41.21 9.36 -3.90
CA ALA A 87 -41.56 8.17 -4.69
C ALA A 87 -43.06 7.82 -4.59
N ASP A 88 -43.65 8.10 -3.43
CA ASP A 88 -45.08 8.00 -3.17
C ASP A 88 -45.88 9.01 -4.00
N ASP A 89 -45.46 10.28 -4.04
CA ASP A 89 -46.06 11.32 -4.89
C ASP A 89 -46.00 10.95 -6.38
N PHE A 90 -44.85 10.44 -6.83
CA PHE A 90 -44.65 10.04 -8.22
C PHE A 90 -45.63 8.92 -8.63
N LEU A 91 -45.78 7.90 -7.78
CA LEU A 91 -46.72 6.80 -8.03
C LEU A 91 -48.19 7.23 -7.88
N ALA A 92 -48.49 8.13 -6.93
CA ALA A 92 -49.84 8.67 -6.74
C ALA A 92 -50.31 9.52 -7.93
N ALA A 93 -49.38 10.14 -8.66
CA ALA A 93 -49.65 10.86 -9.91
C ALA A 93 -50.01 9.95 -11.10
N GLY A 94 -50.00 8.63 -10.92
CA GLY A 94 -50.40 7.64 -11.93
C GLY A 94 -49.24 6.96 -12.64
N HIS A 95 -47.99 7.27 -12.27
CA HIS A 95 -46.81 6.60 -12.82
C HIS A 95 -46.66 5.17 -12.31
N THR A 96 -45.96 4.35 -13.09
CA THR A 96 -45.69 2.95 -12.75
C THR A 96 -44.34 2.75 -12.06
N VAL A 97 -44.16 1.59 -11.42
CA VAL A 97 -42.86 1.20 -10.83
C VAL A 97 -41.80 1.05 -11.92
N ASP A 98 -42.17 0.57 -13.11
CA ASP A 98 -41.23 0.42 -14.22
C ASP A 98 -40.75 1.78 -14.73
N GLU A 99 -41.64 2.78 -14.79
CA GLU A 99 -41.28 4.18 -15.09
C GLU A 99 -40.34 4.76 -14.02
N LEU A 100 -40.58 4.45 -12.74
CA LEU A 100 -39.68 4.86 -11.65
C LEU A 100 -38.30 4.19 -11.78
N VAL A 101 -38.26 2.89 -12.10
CA VAL A 101 -37.02 2.13 -12.31
C VAL A 101 -36.28 2.60 -13.57
N ALA A 102 -36.98 3.10 -14.59
CA ALA A 102 -36.36 3.65 -15.79
C ALA A 102 -35.52 4.92 -15.51
N LEU A 103 -35.80 5.63 -14.40
CA LEU A 103 -35.00 6.75 -13.92
C LEU A 103 -33.71 6.30 -13.20
N ALA A 104 -33.51 4.99 -13.00
CA ALA A 104 -32.37 4.47 -12.27
C ALA A 104 -31.07 4.64 -13.05
N THR A 105 -30.09 5.31 -12.46
CA THR A 105 -28.72 5.37 -12.97
C THR A 105 -27.84 4.37 -12.22
N GLU A 106 -26.76 3.96 -12.87
CA GLU A 106 -25.65 3.39 -12.11
C GLU A 106 -25.19 4.44 -11.10
N ALA A 107 -25.09 4.06 -9.83
CA ALA A 107 -24.39 4.90 -8.88
C ALA A 107 -22.97 5.08 -9.40
N GLU A 108 -22.61 6.28 -9.83
CA GLU A 108 -21.23 6.69 -10.05
C GLU A 108 -20.55 6.65 -8.68
N ILE A 109 -20.06 5.46 -8.31
CA ILE A 109 -19.20 5.32 -7.14
C ILE A 109 -17.87 5.92 -7.54
N GLU A 110 -17.77 7.25 -7.57
CA GLU A 110 -16.46 7.85 -7.46
C GLU A 110 -15.89 7.41 -6.11
N PRO A 111 -14.76 6.69 -6.08
CA PRO A 111 -14.12 6.41 -4.81
C PRO A 111 -13.82 7.77 -4.18
N ALA A 112 -14.46 8.04 -3.03
CA ALA A 112 -14.33 9.30 -2.29
C ALA A 112 -12.87 9.62 -1.90
N VAL A 113 -11.98 8.63 -2.05
CA VAL A 113 -10.56 8.73 -1.82
C VAL A 113 -9.82 8.05 -2.96
N ARG A 114 -8.82 8.74 -3.53
CA ARG A 114 -7.91 8.20 -4.54
C ARG A 114 -6.52 8.02 -3.92
N ARG A 115 -5.75 7.05 -4.41
CA ARG A 115 -4.37 6.82 -3.94
C ARG A 115 -3.38 7.28 -5.01
N ARG A 116 -2.53 8.24 -4.67
CA ARG A 116 -1.40 8.69 -5.50
C ARG A 116 -0.09 8.31 -4.80
N GLY A 117 0.51 7.20 -5.23
CA GLY A 117 1.69 6.64 -4.57
C GLY A 117 1.40 6.28 -3.10
N TYR A 118 2.04 7.00 -2.18
CA TYR A 118 1.86 6.80 -0.74
C TYR A 118 0.87 7.79 -0.10
N ILE A 119 0.14 8.57 -0.89
CA ILE A 119 -0.77 9.59 -0.39
C ILE A 119 -2.20 9.21 -0.75
N TRP A 120 -3.07 9.23 0.24
CA TRP A 120 -4.52 9.17 0.07
C TRP A 120 -5.04 10.60 -0.10
N GLU A 121 -5.80 10.85 -1.16
CA GLU A 121 -6.32 12.15 -1.56
C GLU A 121 -7.85 12.12 -1.58
N ASP A 122 -8.50 13.22 -1.20
CA ASP A 122 -9.93 13.37 -1.37
C ASP A 122 -10.31 13.58 -2.84
N LYS A 123 -11.61 13.73 -3.11
CA LYS A 123 -12.16 13.99 -4.44
C LYS A 123 -11.60 15.27 -5.10
N ASP A 124 -11.16 16.24 -4.31
CA ASP A 124 -10.62 17.53 -4.77
C ASP A 124 -9.09 17.47 -4.94
N GLY A 125 -8.48 16.31 -4.73
CA GLY A 125 -7.03 16.08 -4.84
C GLY A 125 -6.24 16.53 -3.60
N LYS A 126 -6.92 16.88 -2.50
CA LYS A 126 -6.26 17.30 -1.27
C LYS A 126 -5.76 16.08 -0.49
N PRO A 127 -4.52 16.08 0.01
CA PRO A 127 -3.99 14.97 0.79
C PRO A 127 -4.76 14.80 2.11
N ILE A 128 -5.31 13.61 2.31
CA ILE A 128 -5.98 13.17 3.54
C ILE A 128 -4.99 12.47 4.48
N LYS A 129 -4.20 11.53 3.94
CA LYS A 129 -3.32 10.67 4.76
C LYS A 129 -2.07 10.28 3.99
N PHE A 130 -0.93 10.38 4.66
CA PHE A 130 0.32 9.74 4.22
C PHE A 130 0.40 8.31 4.74
N ASP A 131 0.57 7.36 3.84
CA ASP A 131 0.70 5.93 4.11
C ASP A 131 2.18 5.56 4.34
N LEU A 132 2.63 5.84 5.56
CA LEU A 132 3.99 5.56 6.01
C LEU A 132 4.31 4.06 5.98
N GLU A 133 3.35 3.21 6.33
CA GLU A 133 3.53 1.75 6.38
C GLU A 133 3.84 1.19 5.00
N GLN A 134 3.12 1.64 3.96
CA GLN A 134 3.44 1.23 2.60
C GLN A 134 4.84 1.70 2.17
N LEU A 135 5.25 2.91 2.54
CA LEU A 135 6.59 3.40 2.23
C LEU A 135 7.67 2.53 2.87
N VAL A 136 7.52 2.19 4.16
CA VAL A 136 8.43 1.28 4.87
C VAL A 136 8.46 -0.09 4.20
N SER A 137 7.29 -0.65 3.87
CA SER A 137 7.18 -1.96 3.23
C SER A 137 7.89 -2.00 1.87
N ASP A 138 7.72 -0.97 1.05
CA ASP A 138 8.38 -0.85 -0.24
C ASP A 138 9.90 -0.74 -0.08
N LEU A 139 10.39 0.08 0.87
CA LEU A 139 11.82 0.22 1.14
C LEU A 139 12.46 -1.11 1.59
N LEU A 140 11.80 -1.87 2.47
CA LEU A 140 12.27 -3.18 2.92
C LEU A 140 12.20 -4.26 1.84
N ARG A 141 11.31 -4.11 0.85
CA ARG A 141 11.20 -5.03 -0.28
C ARG A 141 12.26 -4.75 -1.35
N GLU A 142 12.53 -3.48 -1.60
CA GLU A 142 13.42 -3.05 -2.68
C GLU A 142 14.90 -3.02 -2.28
N TYR A 143 15.19 -2.84 -0.99
CA TYR A 143 16.54 -2.73 -0.46
C TYR A 143 16.75 -3.67 0.73
N TYR A 144 18.01 -4.06 0.94
CA TYR A 144 18.40 -4.83 2.10
C TYR A 144 19.10 -3.92 3.10
N PHE A 145 18.53 -3.85 4.30
CA PHE A 145 19.08 -3.14 5.44
C PHE A 145 19.40 -4.12 6.57
N ALA A 146 20.41 -3.77 7.37
CA ALA A 146 20.77 -4.47 8.58
C ALA A 146 21.13 -3.42 9.63
N THR A 147 20.48 -3.48 10.79
CA THR A 147 20.68 -2.51 11.86
C THR A 147 21.48 -3.15 12.98
N LEU A 148 22.65 -2.60 13.28
CA LEU A 148 23.51 -3.15 14.32
C LEU A 148 22.89 -2.91 15.69
N VAL A 149 22.68 -3.97 16.48
CA VAL A 149 22.01 -3.89 17.79
C VAL A 149 22.79 -3.01 18.78
N ASP A 150 24.12 -2.98 18.68
CA ASP A 150 24.99 -2.26 19.62
C ASP A 150 25.03 -0.74 19.39
N THR A 151 24.92 -0.28 18.15
CA THR A 151 25.04 1.14 17.79
C THR A 151 23.79 1.75 17.18
N HIS A 152 22.78 0.93 16.84
CA HIS A 152 21.64 1.31 15.99
C HIS A 152 22.03 1.84 14.60
N GLU A 153 23.29 1.63 14.18
CA GLU A 153 23.74 2.00 12.84
C GLU A 153 23.01 1.15 11.80
N VAL A 154 22.43 1.81 10.80
CA VAL A 154 21.79 1.13 9.67
C VAL A 154 22.82 0.95 8.56
N LEU A 155 23.14 -0.31 8.26
CA LEU A 155 23.90 -0.71 7.08
C LEU A 155 22.96 -0.95 5.90
N ILE A 156 23.46 -0.74 4.70
CA ILE A 156 22.75 -1.03 3.44
C ILE A 156 23.61 -1.87 2.52
N TYR A 157 23.01 -2.89 1.92
CA TYR A 157 23.67 -3.73 0.92
C TYR A 157 23.57 -3.11 -0.47
N ARG A 158 24.71 -2.83 -1.10
CA ARG A 158 24.79 -2.38 -2.50
C ARG A 158 26.07 -2.89 -3.14
N ASN A 159 26.02 -3.21 -4.43
CA ASN A 159 27.19 -3.61 -5.21
C ASN A 159 28.02 -4.72 -4.50
N GLY A 160 27.35 -5.76 -4.03
CA GLY A 160 28.02 -6.92 -3.43
C GLY A 160 28.50 -6.75 -1.99
N VAL A 161 28.31 -5.60 -1.34
CA VAL A 161 28.89 -5.31 -0.02
C VAL A 161 27.92 -4.57 0.89
N TRP A 162 28.00 -4.85 2.19
CA TRP A 162 27.30 -4.09 3.23
C TRP A 162 28.11 -2.85 3.61
N GLY A 163 27.53 -1.67 3.40
CA GLY A 163 28.16 -0.40 3.72
C GLY A 163 27.40 0.38 4.78
N SER A 164 28.09 1.31 5.42
CA SER A 164 27.45 2.33 6.25
C SER A 164 26.61 3.29 5.40
N ARG A 165 25.96 4.25 6.07
CA ARG A 165 25.07 5.27 5.47
C ARG A 165 23.70 4.76 5.03
N GLY A 166 23.17 3.75 5.70
CA GLY A 166 21.80 3.28 5.46
C GLY A 166 20.75 4.34 5.84
N GLN A 167 20.99 5.11 6.90
CA GLN A 167 20.07 6.18 7.31
C GLN A 167 19.97 7.29 6.26
N GLU A 168 21.09 7.85 5.81
CA GLU A 168 21.13 8.89 4.77
C GLU A 168 20.52 8.39 3.45
N PHE A 169 20.68 7.10 3.15
CA PHE A 169 20.02 6.48 2.02
C PHE A 169 18.50 6.48 2.16
N ILE A 170 17.98 6.07 3.34
CA ILE A 170 16.54 6.08 3.65
C ILE A 170 15.99 7.49 3.56
N GLU A 171 16.67 8.48 4.17
CA GLU A 171 16.27 9.89 4.12
C GLU A 171 16.11 10.38 2.68
N ARG A 172 17.11 10.10 1.83
CA ARG A 172 17.10 10.47 0.42
C ARG A 172 15.98 9.77 -0.36
N GLU A 173 15.75 8.48 -0.10
CA GLU A 173 14.67 7.73 -0.76
C GLU A 173 13.28 8.22 -0.33
N CYS A 174 13.09 8.56 0.94
CA CYS A 174 11.87 9.20 1.43
C CYS A 174 11.62 10.52 0.67
N GLN A 175 12.61 11.41 0.63
CA GLN A 175 12.49 12.71 -0.04
C GLN A 175 12.29 12.58 -1.56
N ARG A 176 12.93 11.59 -2.19
CA ARG A 176 12.77 11.30 -3.62
C ARG A 176 11.36 10.84 -3.97
N ARG A 177 10.76 10.00 -3.11
CA ARG A 177 9.42 9.43 -3.33
C ARG A 177 8.32 10.41 -2.94
N ILE A 178 8.52 11.18 -1.88
CA ILE A 178 7.59 12.21 -1.38
C ILE A 178 8.28 13.57 -1.40
N PRO A 179 8.21 14.33 -2.51
CA PRO A 179 8.86 15.62 -2.61
C PRO A 179 8.18 16.72 -1.79
N ASP A 180 6.92 16.51 -1.40
CA ASP A 180 6.12 17.48 -0.63
C ASP A 180 6.58 17.53 0.84
N SER A 181 7.16 18.66 1.24
CA SER A 181 7.70 18.87 2.58
C SER A 181 6.63 19.08 3.66
N GLU A 182 5.39 19.43 3.30
CA GLU A 182 4.27 19.47 4.25
C GLU A 182 3.81 18.05 4.60
N LEU A 183 3.89 17.14 3.63
CA LEU A 183 3.54 15.73 3.82
C LEU A 183 4.68 14.91 4.41
N LEU A 184 5.93 15.18 4.04
CA LEU A 184 7.11 14.47 4.55
C LEU A 184 7.92 15.37 5.49
N THR A 185 7.48 15.46 6.74
CA THR A 185 8.21 16.17 7.79
C THR A 185 9.39 15.35 8.30
N LYS A 186 10.38 16.01 8.92
CA LYS A 186 11.50 15.34 9.61
C LYS A 186 11.03 14.27 10.61
N TYR A 187 9.92 14.53 11.31
CA TYR A 187 9.33 13.56 12.24
C TYR A 187 8.90 12.26 11.54
N LYS A 188 8.24 12.38 10.38
CA LYS A 188 7.81 11.22 9.59
C LYS A 188 9.00 10.45 9.02
N VAL A 189 10.05 11.14 8.57
CA VAL A 189 11.29 10.49 8.11
C VAL A 189 11.94 9.70 9.25
N ASN A 190 12.03 10.30 10.45
CA ASN A 190 12.55 9.61 11.63
C ASN A 190 11.73 8.37 11.97
N GLU A 191 10.40 8.42 11.83
CA GLU A 191 9.54 7.26 12.08
C GLU A 191 9.79 6.14 11.05
N VAL A 192 9.99 6.48 9.76
CA VAL A 192 10.39 5.50 8.73
C VAL A 192 11.71 4.83 9.10
N ILE A 193 12.73 5.61 9.48
CA ILE A 193 14.03 5.08 9.90
C ILE A 193 13.87 4.15 11.11
N ALA A 194 13.10 4.57 12.11
CA ALA A 194 12.88 3.79 13.32
C ALA A 194 12.14 2.48 13.04
N HIS A 195 11.16 2.48 12.13
CA HIS A 195 10.49 1.26 11.66
C HIS A 195 11.46 0.30 10.97
N ILE A 196 12.30 0.81 10.06
CA ILE A 196 13.30 -0.01 9.37
C ILE A 196 14.31 -0.58 10.36
N GLN A 197 14.80 0.22 11.31
CA GLN A 197 15.70 -0.23 12.37
C GLN A 197 15.12 -1.40 13.15
N ARG A 198 13.90 -1.24 13.68
CA ARG A 198 13.21 -2.29 14.45
C ARG A 198 12.93 -3.56 13.64
N SER A 199 12.79 -3.43 12.32
CA SER A 199 12.52 -4.55 11.42
C SER A 199 13.78 -5.28 10.95
N THR A 200 14.98 -4.74 11.21
CA THR A 200 16.23 -5.21 10.59
C THR A 200 17.39 -5.39 11.56
N TYR A 201 17.12 -5.46 12.87
CA TYR A 201 18.17 -5.68 13.87
C TYR A 201 18.99 -6.96 13.60
N CYS A 202 20.30 -6.82 13.74
CA CYS A 202 21.29 -7.85 13.47
C CYS A 202 22.50 -7.68 14.40
N ASP A 203 23.04 -8.80 14.90
CA ASP A 203 24.28 -8.77 15.68
C ASP A 203 25.49 -8.48 14.80
N ARG A 204 26.40 -7.64 15.29
CA ARG A 204 27.66 -7.30 14.59
C ARG A 204 28.52 -8.53 14.33
N SER A 205 28.48 -9.52 15.21
CA SER A 205 29.28 -10.76 15.10
C SER A 205 28.92 -11.62 13.88
N LEU A 206 27.76 -11.39 13.26
CA LEU A 206 27.35 -12.09 12.05
C LEU A 206 28.10 -11.58 10.80
N PHE A 207 28.63 -10.36 10.85
CA PHE A 207 29.39 -9.77 9.73
C PHE A 207 30.82 -10.29 9.68
N ASN A 208 31.29 -10.58 8.46
CA ASN A 208 32.64 -11.11 8.19
C ASN A 208 32.96 -12.39 8.98
N SER A 209 31.93 -13.18 9.28
CA SER A 209 32.03 -14.42 10.04
C SER A 209 32.56 -15.59 9.21
N GLU A 210 32.31 -15.57 7.90
CA GLU A 210 32.71 -16.63 6.96
C GLU A 210 34.22 -16.56 6.65
N LYS A 211 34.95 -17.61 7.03
CA LYS A 211 36.42 -17.65 6.96
C LYS A 211 36.97 -18.05 5.58
N TRP A 212 36.20 -18.82 4.82
CA TRP A 212 36.66 -19.44 3.58
C TRP A 212 36.07 -18.80 2.33
N VAL A 213 35.20 -17.81 2.48
CA VAL A 213 34.56 -17.13 1.36
C VAL A 213 35.09 -15.70 1.26
N LEU A 214 35.76 -15.39 0.15
CA LEU A 214 36.22 -14.05 -0.16
C LEU A 214 35.16 -13.30 -0.98
N ASN A 215 34.81 -12.10 -0.55
CA ASN A 215 33.98 -11.19 -1.33
C ASN A 215 34.85 -10.40 -2.31
N LEU A 216 34.81 -10.78 -3.58
CA LEU A 216 35.63 -10.25 -4.67
C LEU A 216 34.82 -9.32 -5.59
N GLU A 217 35.48 -8.70 -6.56
CA GLU A 217 34.81 -7.81 -7.52
C GLU A 217 33.78 -8.59 -8.36
N ASN A 218 34.05 -9.84 -8.74
CA ASN A 218 33.15 -10.61 -9.59
C ASN A 218 32.29 -11.66 -8.87
N GLY A 219 32.34 -11.74 -7.54
CA GLY A 219 31.47 -12.65 -6.78
C GLY A 219 32.01 -13.04 -5.41
N LEU A 220 31.40 -14.07 -4.85
CA LEU A 220 31.80 -14.72 -3.60
C LEU A 220 32.59 -15.98 -3.93
N LEU A 221 33.91 -15.95 -3.71
CA LEU A 221 34.80 -17.07 -3.99
C LEU A 221 35.00 -17.91 -2.73
N ASP A 222 34.59 -19.18 -2.78
CA ASP A 222 34.98 -20.17 -1.78
C ASP A 222 36.40 -20.66 -2.10
N VAL A 223 37.36 -20.41 -1.21
CA VAL A 223 38.79 -20.71 -1.46
C VAL A 223 39.12 -22.20 -1.30
N GLN A 224 38.24 -22.99 -0.70
CA GLN A 224 38.44 -24.43 -0.53
C GLN A 224 38.00 -25.17 -1.79
N THR A 225 36.82 -24.84 -2.30
CA THR A 225 36.22 -25.47 -3.48
C THR A 225 36.62 -24.80 -4.79
N LYS A 226 37.10 -23.55 -4.74
CA LYS A 226 37.34 -22.65 -5.88
C LYS A 226 36.06 -22.29 -6.65
N GLU A 227 34.90 -22.45 -6.02
CA GLU A 227 33.61 -22.08 -6.61
C GLU A 227 33.35 -20.58 -6.45
N LEU A 228 33.00 -19.91 -7.56
CA LEU A 228 32.60 -18.50 -7.57
C LEU A 228 31.08 -18.39 -7.66
N LYS A 229 30.44 -17.79 -6.65
CA LYS A 229 28.98 -17.55 -6.60
C LYS A 229 28.64 -16.09 -6.84
N PRO A 230 27.45 -15.77 -7.37
CA PRO A 230 26.97 -14.39 -7.41
C PRO A 230 26.91 -13.76 -6.02
N HIS A 231 27.08 -12.45 -5.94
CA HIS A 231 26.88 -11.74 -4.68
C HIS A 231 25.43 -11.87 -4.18
N THR A 232 25.26 -11.90 -2.87
CA THR A 232 23.94 -11.90 -2.23
C THR A 232 23.97 -11.10 -0.93
N ALA A 233 22.87 -10.40 -0.62
CA ALA A 233 22.72 -9.69 0.64
C ALA A 233 22.76 -10.64 1.85
N LYS A 234 22.46 -11.93 1.66
CA LYS A 234 22.54 -12.95 2.71
C LYS A 234 23.98 -13.17 3.22
N PHE A 235 24.98 -12.83 2.41
CA PHE A 235 26.37 -12.88 2.81
C PHE A 235 26.74 -11.55 3.48
N LEU A 236 26.75 -11.56 4.81
CA LEU A 236 27.00 -10.37 5.64
C LEU A 236 28.49 -10.04 5.65
N CYS A 237 28.96 -9.31 4.64
CA CYS A 237 30.36 -8.88 4.53
C CYS A 237 30.46 -7.39 4.25
N THR A 238 31.29 -6.69 5.05
CA THR A 238 31.50 -5.24 4.94
C THR A 238 32.73 -4.87 4.10
N ILE A 239 33.42 -5.88 3.58
CA ILE A 239 34.63 -5.72 2.79
C ILE A 239 34.38 -6.36 1.43
N ARG A 240 34.79 -5.68 0.36
CA ARG A 240 34.87 -6.25 -0.98
C ARG A 240 36.26 -5.96 -1.52
N ILE A 241 36.96 -7.03 -1.88
CA ILE A 241 38.32 -6.96 -2.39
C ILE A 241 38.21 -6.60 -3.88
N PRO A 242 38.86 -5.53 -4.36
CA PRO A 242 38.76 -5.06 -5.74
C PRO A 242 39.62 -5.89 -6.69
N VAL A 243 39.43 -7.21 -6.65
CA VAL A 243 40.14 -8.20 -7.45
C VAL A 243 39.10 -9.08 -8.14
N THR A 244 39.28 -9.32 -9.43
CA THR A 244 38.47 -10.26 -10.20
C THR A 244 39.12 -11.64 -10.14
N TYR A 245 38.40 -12.65 -9.67
CA TYR A 245 38.88 -14.03 -9.72
C TYR A 245 38.79 -14.57 -11.15
N ASP A 246 39.92 -15.03 -11.66
CA ASP A 246 40.00 -15.76 -12.92
C ASP A 246 40.68 -17.12 -12.64
N PRO A 247 39.94 -18.25 -12.77
CA PRO A 247 40.51 -19.58 -12.51
C PRO A 247 41.58 -19.99 -13.54
N GLN A 248 41.67 -19.28 -14.67
CA GLN A 248 42.67 -19.51 -15.72
C GLN A 248 43.84 -18.52 -15.65
N ALA A 249 43.85 -17.60 -14.67
CA ALA A 249 44.92 -16.62 -14.54
C ALA A 249 46.26 -17.31 -14.30
N ASP A 250 47.25 -16.95 -15.12
CA ASP A 250 48.64 -17.33 -14.88
C ASP A 250 49.33 -16.32 -13.95
N CYS A 251 50.27 -16.81 -13.13
CA CYS A 251 51.06 -15.99 -12.22
C CYS A 251 52.57 -16.13 -12.51
N PRO A 252 53.09 -15.64 -13.65
CA PRO A 252 54.48 -15.87 -14.06
C PRO A 252 55.50 -15.40 -13.02
N ARG A 253 55.28 -14.24 -12.40
CA ARG A 253 56.18 -13.68 -11.37
C ARG A 253 56.23 -14.52 -10.10
N ILE A 254 55.09 -15.07 -9.67
CA ILE A 254 55.03 -15.96 -8.50
C ILE A 254 55.68 -17.30 -8.83
N LYS A 255 55.41 -17.85 -10.03
CA LYS A 255 56.07 -19.07 -10.52
C LYS A 255 57.59 -18.90 -10.59
N GLN A 256 58.06 -17.74 -11.07
CA GLN A 256 59.48 -17.41 -11.10
C GLN A 256 60.06 -17.28 -9.69
N PHE A 257 59.39 -16.54 -8.79
CA PHE A 257 59.81 -16.41 -7.40
C PHE A 257 59.96 -17.78 -6.72
N PHE A 258 59.00 -18.70 -6.90
CA PHE A 258 59.11 -20.04 -6.36
C PHE A 258 60.30 -20.82 -6.94
N LYS A 259 60.60 -20.69 -8.24
CA LYS A 259 61.80 -21.29 -8.84
C LYS A 259 63.11 -20.73 -8.27
N GLU A 260 63.13 -19.45 -7.88
CA GLU A 260 64.32 -18.79 -7.35
C GLU A 260 64.58 -19.12 -5.87
N VAL A 261 63.54 -19.45 -5.11
CA VAL A 261 63.62 -19.62 -3.65
C VAL A 261 63.52 -21.09 -3.20
N LEU A 262 62.78 -21.94 -3.93
CA LEU A 262 62.64 -23.36 -3.62
C LEU A 262 63.82 -24.15 -4.20
N ARG A 263 64.21 -25.22 -3.49
CA ARG A 263 65.24 -26.13 -4.01
C ARG A 263 64.64 -26.98 -5.13
N PRO A 264 65.44 -27.54 -6.05
CA PRO A 264 64.94 -28.36 -7.16
C PRO A 264 64.14 -29.60 -6.75
N GLU A 265 64.15 -29.95 -5.46
CA GLU A 265 63.56 -31.16 -4.87
C GLU A 265 62.22 -30.89 -4.17
N ASP A 266 61.81 -29.62 -4.03
CA ASP A 266 60.56 -29.15 -3.38
C ASP A 266 59.53 -28.67 -4.42
#